data_AF-A0A968QFS8-F1
#
_entry.id   AF-A0A968QFS8-F1
#
_cell.length_a   1.000
_cell.length_b   1.000
_cell.length_c   1.000
_cell.angle_alpha   90.00
_cell.angle_beta   90.00
_cell.angle_gamma   90.00
#
_symmetry.space_group_name_H-M   'P 1'
#
loop_
_entity.id
_entity.type
_entity.pdbx_description
1 polymer ?
#
loop_
_entity_poly.entity_id
_entity_poly.type
_entity_poly.pdbx_seq_one_letter_code
_entity_poly.pdbx_strand_id
1 'polypeptide(L)'
;MRFNLDLPDNLPGIHWKGDRFSTKDSGYACPIFDAQGRAIGWQLRVEGITKGNKYKWAKSNFSSHLPNGELPITYIPSENGFKALVLTEGVLKPYIASKKLNLSVCGGAGGYFSGSPQQFTEIQADYSELWIAPDAGDVLNPQVMQRWENQVNFFKQFNKPIKFIWWGQIDKNHHQDIDEIDLETFSEVEYLTPQEFLELAKKQQFIKEQWDNWRN
;
A
#
# COMPACT_ATOMS: atom_id res chain seq x y z
N MET A 1 14.36 25.16 6.98
CA MET A 1 13.64 25.76 8.12
C MET A 1 14.19 25.18 9.40
N ARG A 2 14.40 25.99 10.46
CA ARG A 2 14.70 25.47 11.79
C ARG A 2 13.48 25.59 12.67
N PHE A 3 13.23 24.58 13.50
CA PHE A 3 12.21 24.63 14.53
C PHE A 3 12.72 25.47 15.70
N ASN A 4 11.81 26.14 16.39
CA ASN A 4 12.06 26.71 17.71
C ASN A 4 11.46 25.79 18.79
N LEU A 5 11.77 24.49 18.67
CA LEU A 5 11.28 23.40 19.53
C LEU A 5 12.44 22.41 19.72
N ASP A 6 12.54 21.84 20.91
CA ASP A 6 13.47 20.75 21.22
C ASP A 6 12.75 19.42 21.00
N LEU A 7 12.91 18.85 19.81
CA LEU A 7 12.24 17.59 19.42
C LEU A 7 13.17 16.39 19.65
N PRO A 8 12.64 15.25 20.13
CA PRO A 8 13.42 14.04 20.29
C PRO A 8 14.10 13.62 18.98
N ASP A 9 15.36 13.19 19.07
CA ASP A 9 16.16 12.75 17.91
C ASP A 9 15.70 11.41 17.32
N ASN A 10 14.89 10.66 18.07
CA ASN A 10 14.23 9.43 17.65
C ASN A 10 12.90 9.67 16.93
N LEU A 11 12.42 10.92 16.84
CA LEU A 11 11.17 11.23 16.14
C LEU A 11 11.36 11.08 14.60
N PRO A 12 10.50 10.31 13.89
CA PRO A 12 10.64 10.10 12.45
C PRO A 12 10.64 11.41 11.65
N GLY A 13 11.67 11.58 10.83
CA GLY A 13 11.82 12.75 9.97
C GLY A 13 12.49 13.95 10.64
N ILE A 14 12.91 13.83 11.89
CA ILE A 14 13.66 14.87 12.60
C ILE A 14 15.17 14.62 12.47
N HIS A 15 15.90 15.69 12.19
CA HIS A 15 17.36 15.66 12.19
C HIS A 15 17.89 15.46 13.62
N TRP A 16 19.02 14.77 13.79
CA TRP A 16 19.61 14.43 15.09
C TRP A 16 19.84 15.58 16.08
N LYS A 17 19.77 16.83 15.62
CA LYS A 17 19.87 18.03 16.46
C LYS A 17 18.53 18.49 17.02
N GLY A 18 17.41 17.81 16.69
CA GLY A 18 16.06 18.22 17.06
C GLY A 18 15.55 19.49 16.36
N ASP A 19 16.40 20.20 15.60
CA ASP A 19 16.16 21.58 15.19
C ASP A 19 15.61 21.75 13.76
N ARG A 20 15.38 20.67 13.01
CA ARG A 20 14.88 20.69 11.61
C ARG A 20 14.46 19.31 11.12
N PHE A 21 13.80 19.25 9.96
CA PHE A 21 13.56 17.99 9.25
C PHE A 21 14.87 17.36 8.74
N SER A 22 14.91 16.02 8.66
CA SER A 22 16.05 15.25 8.14
C SER A 22 16.16 15.29 6.61
N THR A 23 15.04 15.56 5.92
CA THR A 23 14.99 15.75 4.46
C THR A 23 15.22 17.21 4.06
N LYS A 24 15.84 17.41 2.89
CA LYS A 24 15.98 18.73 2.23
C LYS A 24 15.01 18.89 1.05
N ASP A 25 14.34 17.83 0.64
CA ASP A 25 13.43 17.84 -0.49
C ASP A 25 12.09 18.50 -0.12
N SER A 26 11.50 19.21 -1.08
CA SER A 26 10.13 19.71 -0.99
C SER A 26 9.10 18.65 -1.37
N GLY A 27 7.89 18.76 -0.83
CA GLY A 27 6.82 17.80 -1.07
C GLY A 27 5.74 17.86 0.00
N TYR A 28 4.90 16.83 0.04
CA TYR A 28 3.88 16.68 1.08
C TYR A 28 4.07 15.40 1.88
N ALA A 29 3.77 15.48 3.18
CA ALA A 29 3.85 14.35 4.09
C ALA A 29 2.65 13.41 3.90
N CYS A 30 2.92 12.12 3.90
CA CYS A 30 1.96 11.03 3.89
C CYS A 30 2.05 10.32 5.25
N PRO A 31 1.26 10.74 6.25
CA PRO A 31 1.26 10.12 7.57
C PRO A 31 0.73 8.69 7.55
N ILE A 32 1.22 7.88 8.48
CA ILE A 32 0.89 6.47 8.64
C ILE A 32 0.21 6.30 9.99
N PHE A 33 -0.97 5.70 9.99
CA PHE A 33 -1.82 5.57 11.18
C PHE A 33 -1.95 4.12 11.63
N ASP A 34 -1.87 3.89 12.93
CA ASP A 34 -2.12 2.59 13.54
C ASP A 34 -3.62 2.31 13.76
N ALA A 35 -3.94 1.14 14.32
CA ALA A 35 -5.30 0.73 14.67
C ALA A 35 -6.02 1.70 15.63
N GLN A 36 -5.28 2.51 16.38
CA GLN A 36 -5.82 3.52 17.30
C GLN A 36 -5.90 4.93 16.68
N GLY A 37 -5.55 5.07 15.39
CA GLY A 37 -5.55 6.35 14.68
C GLY A 37 -4.38 7.26 15.06
N ARG A 38 -3.34 6.75 15.72
CA ARG A 38 -2.14 7.53 16.07
C ARG A 38 -1.19 7.54 14.89
N ALA A 39 -0.56 8.69 14.63
CA ALA A 39 0.50 8.77 13.63
C ALA A 39 1.77 8.09 14.16
N ILE A 40 2.21 7.02 13.50
CA ILE A 40 3.36 6.18 13.92
C ILE A 40 4.56 6.28 12.96
N GLY A 41 4.41 6.99 11.86
CA GLY A 41 5.45 7.22 10.86
C GLY A 41 4.92 8.04 9.70
N TRP A 42 5.76 8.32 8.71
CA TRP A 42 5.33 9.00 7.48
C TRP A 42 6.33 8.81 6.33
N GLN A 43 5.84 9.04 5.11
CA GLN A 43 6.67 9.18 3.91
C GLN A 43 6.51 10.57 3.31
N LEU A 44 7.57 11.14 2.76
CA LEU A 44 7.50 12.35 1.94
C LEU A 44 7.21 11.96 0.50
N ARG A 45 6.10 12.43 -0.07
CA ARG A 45 5.94 12.48 -1.53
C ARG A 45 6.75 13.67 -2.04
N VAL A 46 7.82 13.38 -2.78
CA VAL A 46 8.72 14.43 -3.30
C VAL A 46 8.08 15.14 -4.49
N GLU A 47 8.08 16.47 -4.45
CA GLU A 47 7.59 17.32 -5.53
C GLU A 47 8.43 17.17 -6.81
N GLY A 48 7.78 17.25 -7.98
CA GLY A 48 8.44 17.18 -9.29
C GLY A 48 9.00 15.80 -9.70
N ILE A 49 9.06 14.82 -8.78
CA ILE A 49 9.53 13.46 -9.08
C ILE A 49 8.36 12.57 -9.52
N THR A 50 8.36 12.19 -10.79
CA THR A 50 7.31 11.37 -11.42
C THR A 50 7.76 9.96 -11.80
N LYS A 51 9.05 9.62 -11.65
CA LYS A 51 9.61 8.26 -11.83
C LYS A 51 10.67 7.98 -10.75
N GLY A 52 10.83 6.72 -10.34
CA GLY A 52 11.82 6.31 -9.33
C GLY A 52 11.41 6.63 -7.89
N ASN A 53 12.32 7.22 -7.10
CA ASN A 53 12.19 7.53 -5.66
C ASN A 53 11.16 8.65 -5.35
N LYS A 54 9.91 8.44 -5.76
CA LYS A 54 8.75 9.32 -5.57
C LYS A 54 8.40 9.54 -4.10
N TYR A 55 8.63 8.51 -3.29
CA TYR A 55 8.36 8.49 -1.85
C TYR A 55 9.66 8.24 -1.09
N LYS A 56 9.91 9.06 -0.07
CA LYS A 56 11.06 8.92 0.81
C LYS A 56 10.58 8.71 2.24
N TRP A 57 11.08 7.66 2.88
CA TRP A 57 10.78 7.44 4.29
C TRP A 57 11.31 8.57 5.17
N ALA A 58 10.49 9.01 6.11
CA ALA A 58 10.92 9.90 7.17
C ALA A 58 11.76 9.14 8.20
N LYS A 59 13.08 9.30 8.10
CA LYS A 59 14.03 8.66 9.00
C LYS A 59 14.32 9.59 10.18
N SER A 60 14.35 9.03 11.37
CA SER A 60 15.07 9.63 12.50
C SER A 60 16.58 9.38 12.34
N ASN A 61 17.38 9.72 13.34
CA ASN A 61 18.80 9.40 13.32
C ASN A 61 19.08 7.87 13.35
N PHE A 62 18.06 7.08 13.70
CA PHE A 62 18.16 5.63 13.83
C PHE A 62 17.58 4.92 12.60
N SER A 63 16.29 5.11 12.35
CA SER A 63 15.54 4.28 11.40
C SER A 63 14.14 4.88 11.13
N SER A 64 13.45 4.35 10.12
CA SER A 64 12.00 4.53 9.96
C SER A 64 11.19 3.41 10.61
N HIS A 65 11.86 2.38 11.12
CA HIS A 65 11.24 1.24 11.74
C HIS A 65 10.73 1.60 13.14
N LEU A 66 9.63 0.97 13.53
CA LEU A 66 9.09 0.99 14.88
C LEU A 66 10.06 0.30 15.85
N PRO A 67 9.88 0.47 17.18
CA PRO A 67 10.75 -0.16 18.19
C PRO A 67 10.84 -1.70 18.08
N ASN A 68 9.82 -2.36 17.52
CA ASN A 68 9.81 -3.80 17.26
C ASN A 68 10.56 -4.21 15.97
N GLY A 69 11.13 -3.26 15.24
CA GLY A 69 11.87 -3.49 14.00
C GLY A 69 11.01 -3.58 12.74
N GLU A 70 9.69 -3.39 12.82
CA GLU A 70 8.80 -3.37 11.65
C GLU A 70 8.78 -2.00 10.96
N LEU A 71 8.55 -1.98 9.65
CA LEU A 71 8.13 -0.72 9.02
C LEU A 71 6.68 -0.44 9.40
N PRO A 72 6.29 0.83 9.58
CA PRO A 72 4.91 1.15 9.87
C PRO A 72 4.03 0.89 8.64
N ILE A 73 2.90 0.20 8.83
CA ILE A 73 1.82 0.07 7.84
C ILE A 73 0.66 0.96 8.26
N THR A 74 -0.05 1.53 7.28
CA THR A 74 -1.17 2.43 7.57
C THR A 74 -2.47 1.66 7.60
N TYR A 75 -3.36 2.00 8.51
CA TYR A 75 -4.71 1.48 8.57
C TYR A 75 -5.71 2.62 8.73
N ILE A 76 -6.74 2.60 7.90
CA ILE A 76 -7.84 3.55 7.91
C ILE A 76 -9.14 2.77 7.99
N PRO A 77 -9.89 2.83 9.12
CA PRO A 77 -11.15 2.13 9.26
C PRO A 77 -12.25 2.78 8.42
N SER A 78 -13.22 1.99 7.96
CA SER A 78 -14.47 2.53 7.41
C SER A 78 -15.35 3.12 8.50
N GLU A 79 -16.28 3.99 8.10
CA GLU A 79 -17.23 4.62 9.03
C GLU A 79 -18.44 3.70 9.30
N ASN A 80 -18.73 2.75 8.41
CA ASN A 80 -19.94 1.91 8.43
C ASN A 80 -19.71 0.43 8.78
N GLY A 81 -18.52 0.04 9.25
CA GLY A 81 -18.22 -1.34 9.62
C GLY A 81 -18.18 -2.27 8.40
N PHE A 82 -17.06 -2.25 7.67
CA PHE A 82 -16.87 -3.06 6.48
C PHE A 82 -16.31 -4.44 6.86
N LYS A 83 -16.90 -5.53 6.34
CA LYS A 83 -16.51 -6.90 6.75
C LYS A 83 -15.11 -7.35 6.30
N ALA A 84 -14.59 -6.72 5.25
CA ALA A 84 -13.32 -7.08 4.65
C ALA A 84 -12.26 -6.02 4.95
N LEU A 85 -11.02 -6.45 5.16
CA LEU A 85 -9.88 -5.55 5.14
C LEU A 85 -9.35 -5.46 3.72
N VAL A 86 -9.38 -4.27 3.13
CA VAL A 86 -8.83 -4.02 1.79
C VAL A 86 -7.34 -3.70 1.90
N LEU A 87 -6.52 -4.39 1.13
CA LEU A 87 -5.06 -4.35 1.18
C LEU A 87 -4.52 -3.70 -0.11
N THR A 88 -3.77 -2.61 0.03
CA THR A 88 -3.23 -1.86 -1.12
C THR A 88 -1.73 -1.62 -1.00
N GLU A 89 -1.05 -1.32 -2.10
CA GLU A 89 0.32 -0.79 -2.07
C GLU A 89 0.33 0.67 -1.58
N GLY A 90 1.40 1.05 -0.88
CA GLY A 90 1.67 2.42 -0.48
C GLY A 90 0.98 2.82 0.83
N VAL A 91 1.25 4.06 1.26
CA VAL A 91 0.73 4.58 2.53
C VAL A 91 -0.27 5.73 2.36
N LEU A 92 -0.30 6.36 1.19
CA LEU A 92 -1.25 7.43 0.87
C LEU A 92 -2.56 6.88 0.29
N LYS A 93 -2.43 5.97 -0.68
CA LYS A 93 -3.53 5.30 -1.39
C LYS A 93 -4.61 4.76 -0.43
N PRO A 94 -4.29 4.09 0.70
CA PRO A 94 -5.29 3.65 1.67
C PRO A 94 -6.21 4.76 2.19
N TYR A 95 -5.65 5.94 2.47
CA TYR A 95 -6.44 7.07 2.98
C TYR A 95 -7.44 7.55 1.94
N ILE A 96 -6.98 7.75 0.70
CA ILE A 96 -7.83 8.22 -0.39
C ILE A 96 -8.91 7.18 -0.73
N ALA A 97 -8.53 5.90 -0.89
CA ALA A 97 -9.44 4.80 -1.16
C ALA A 97 -10.50 4.65 -0.06
N SER A 98 -10.09 4.67 1.21
CA SER A 98 -11.01 4.60 2.35
C SER A 98 -12.02 5.74 2.33
N LYS A 99 -11.59 6.99 2.09
CA LYS A 99 -12.49 8.16 2.09
C LYS A 99 -13.39 8.23 0.86
N LYS A 100 -12.92 7.81 -0.31
CA LYS A 100 -13.75 7.79 -1.53
C LYS A 100 -14.77 6.65 -1.54
N LEU A 101 -14.35 5.47 -1.07
CA LEU A 101 -15.13 4.23 -1.24
C LEU A 101 -15.76 3.73 0.07
N ASN A 102 -15.51 4.42 1.20
CA ASN A 102 -15.95 4.03 2.55
C ASN A 102 -15.54 2.59 2.93
N LEU A 103 -14.27 2.27 2.68
CA LEU A 103 -13.67 0.95 2.93
C LEU A 103 -12.74 1.00 4.14
N SER A 104 -12.60 -0.14 4.81
CA SER A 104 -11.51 -0.35 5.75
C SER A 104 -10.28 -0.77 4.96
N VAL A 105 -9.24 0.07 4.96
CA VAL A 105 -8.08 -0.11 4.08
C VAL A 105 -6.79 -0.12 4.89
N CYS A 106 -5.96 -1.13 4.64
CA CYS A 106 -4.60 -1.23 5.15
C CYS A 106 -3.62 -1.14 3.97
N GLY A 107 -2.55 -0.36 4.12
CA GLY A 107 -1.50 -0.28 3.11
C GLY A 107 -0.09 -0.38 3.67
N GLY A 108 0.73 -1.12 2.95
CA GLY A 108 2.15 -1.26 3.20
C GLY A 108 2.97 -0.62 2.08
N ALA A 109 4.05 0.07 2.43
CA ALA A 109 4.99 0.55 1.42
C ALA A 109 5.48 -0.62 0.55
N GLY A 110 5.35 -0.47 -0.77
CA GLY A 110 5.70 -1.54 -1.70
C GLY A 110 4.81 -2.80 -1.61
N GLY A 111 3.64 -2.74 -0.96
CA GLY A 111 2.73 -3.88 -0.81
C GLY A 111 3.26 -4.98 0.12
N TYR A 112 4.17 -4.66 1.05
CA TYR A 112 4.88 -5.63 1.87
C TYR A 112 4.36 -5.69 3.31
N PHE A 113 3.35 -6.53 3.55
CA PHE A 113 2.71 -6.73 4.86
C PHE A 113 3.43 -7.78 5.72
N SER A 114 4.04 -8.79 5.09
CA SER A 114 4.83 -9.81 5.79
C SER A 114 6.06 -9.24 6.51
N GLY A 115 6.50 -8.02 6.18
CA GLY A 115 7.53 -7.28 6.91
C GLY A 115 7.04 -6.56 8.17
N SER A 116 5.73 -6.58 8.41
CA SER A 116 5.07 -5.92 9.56
C SER A 116 4.02 -6.84 10.22
N PRO A 117 4.40 -8.09 10.56
CA PRO A 117 3.45 -9.12 10.97
C PRO A 117 2.67 -8.81 12.26
N GLN A 118 3.26 -8.12 13.23
CA GLN A 118 2.60 -7.77 14.50
C GLN A 118 1.49 -6.75 14.26
N GLN A 119 1.81 -5.65 13.58
CA GLN A 119 0.79 -4.66 13.18
C GLN A 119 -0.31 -5.30 12.35
N PHE A 120 0.06 -6.12 11.35
CA PHE A 120 -0.93 -6.75 10.48
C PHE A 120 -1.84 -7.70 11.26
N THR A 121 -1.28 -8.49 12.19
CA THR A 121 -2.04 -9.43 13.03
C THR A 121 -3.09 -8.71 13.86
N GLU A 122 -2.75 -7.57 14.45
CA GLU A 122 -3.68 -6.72 15.21
C GLU A 122 -4.79 -6.17 14.31
N ILE A 123 -4.42 -5.53 13.19
CA ILE A 123 -5.38 -4.86 12.29
C ILE A 123 -6.36 -5.86 11.67
N GLN A 124 -5.86 -7.00 11.17
CA GLN A 124 -6.71 -7.96 10.47
C GLN A 124 -7.69 -8.66 11.38
N ALA A 125 -7.47 -8.69 12.70
CA ALA A 125 -8.22 -9.52 13.65
C ALA A 125 -9.73 -9.27 13.57
N ASP A 126 -10.13 -8.01 13.38
CA ASP A 126 -11.52 -7.56 13.37
C ASP A 126 -12.28 -7.85 12.06
N TYR A 127 -11.62 -8.39 11.04
CA TYR A 127 -12.18 -8.58 9.70
C TYR A 127 -12.41 -10.05 9.37
N SER A 128 -13.49 -10.37 8.65
CA SER A 128 -13.78 -11.75 8.26
C SER A 128 -13.09 -12.16 6.96
N GLU A 129 -12.71 -11.20 6.12
CA GLU A 129 -12.14 -11.42 4.78
C GLU A 129 -10.95 -10.48 4.52
N LEU A 130 -10.03 -10.90 3.66
CA LEU A 130 -8.91 -10.10 3.18
C LEU A 130 -9.06 -9.88 1.68
N TRP A 131 -9.18 -8.62 1.26
CA TRP A 131 -9.34 -8.25 -0.15
C TRP A 131 -8.11 -7.50 -0.61
N ILE A 132 -7.46 -7.95 -1.68
CA ILE A 132 -6.26 -7.33 -2.24
C ILE A 132 -6.70 -6.47 -3.43
N ALA A 133 -6.33 -5.18 -3.40
CA ALA A 133 -6.48 -4.27 -4.52
C ALA A 133 -5.12 -4.14 -5.23
N PRO A 134 -4.89 -4.88 -6.33
CA PRO A 134 -3.65 -4.74 -7.09
C PRO A 134 -3.64 -3.40 -7.83
N ASP A 135 -2.45 -2.84 -8.02
CA ASP A 135 -2.26 -1.62 -8.80
C ASP A 135 -2.49 -1.93 -10.29
N ALA A 136 -2.89 -0.92 -11.05
CA ALA A 136 -2.99 -1.03 -12.49
C ALA A 136 -1.67 -1.53 -13.07
N GLY A 137 -1.71 -2.52 -13.97
CA GLY A 137 -0.50 -3.07 -14.57
C GLY A 137 0.27 -4.09 -13.73
N ASP A 138 -0.15 -4.40 -12.50
CA ASP A 138 0.51 -5.43 -11.68
C ASP A 138 0.53 -6.80 -12.36
N VAL A 139 -0.58 -7.17 -13.00
CA VAL A 139 -0.70 -8.44 -13.75
C VAL A 139 0.33 -8.59 -14.87
N LEU A 140 0.87 -7.49 -15.39
CA LEU A 140 1.90 -7.49 -16.45
C LEU A 140 3.33 -7.49 -15.89
N ASN A 141 3.52 -7.43 -14.58
CA ASN A 141 4.84 -7.36 -13.95
C ASN A 141 5.14 -8.64 -13.14
N PRO A 142 5.99 -9.55 -13.66
CA PRO A 142 6.31 -10.81 -12.97
C PRO A 142 6.87 -10.64 -11.55
N GLN A 143 7.65 -9.59 -11.30
CA GLN A 143 8.22 -9.34 -9.97
C GLN A 143 7.14 -8.94 -8.96
N VAL A 144 6.16 -8.15 -9.40
CA VAL A 144 5.02 -7.76 -8.57
C VAL A 144 4.09 -8.96 -8.33
N MET A 145 3.89 -9.81 -9.34
CA MET A 145 3.11 -11.04 -9.18
C MET A 145 3.75 -12.00 -8.18
N GLN A 146 5.07 -12.18 -8.23
CA GLN A 146 5.81 -12.97 -7.24
C GLN A 146 5.66 -12.38 -5.83
N ARG A 147 5.68 -11.04 -5.70
CA ARG A 147 5.41 -10.37 -4.42
C ARG A 147 3.99 -10.69 -3.93
N TRP A 148 2.97 -10.58 -4.78
CA TRP A 148 1.59 -10.89 -4.39
C TRP A 148 1.42 -12.35 -3.98
N GLU A 149 2.06 -13.30 -4.67
CA GLU A 149 2.07 -14.71 -4.26
C GLU A 149 2.68 -14.91 -2.87
N ASN A 150 3.81 -14.25 -2.58
CA ASN A 150 4.43 -14.28 -1.26
C ASN A 150 3.52 -13.68 -0.17
N GLN A 151 2.85 -12.56 -0.46
CA GLN A 151 1.89 -11.95 0.46
C GLN A 151 0.68 -12.86 0.69
N VAL A 152 0.13 -13.48 -0.35
CA VAL A 152 -0.96 -14.46 -0.22
C VAL A 152 -0.54 -15.63 0.69
N ASN A 153 0.69 -16.14 0.53
CA ASN A 153 1.19 -17.20 1.40
C ASN A 153 1.30 -16.76 2.87
N PHE A 154 1.73 -15.52 3.11
CA PHE A 154 1.67 -14.92 4.45
C PHE A 154 0.23 -14.78 4.95
N PHE A 155 -0.72 -14.35 4.13
CA PHE A 155 -2.12 -14.17 4.55
C PHE A 155 -2.86 -15.48 4.85
N LYS A 156 -2.48 -16.59 4.20
CA LYS A 156 -3.09 -17.91 4.46
C LYS A 156 -3.02 -18.33 5.92
N GLN A 157 -2.01 -17.88 6.67
CA GLN A 157 -1.85 -18.23 8.09
C GLN A 157 -3.01 -17.73 8.98
N PHE A 158 -3.76 -16.72 8.53
CA PHE A 158 -4.87 -16.15 9.29
C PHE A 158 -6.20 -16.90 9.07
N ASN A 159 -6.22 -17.92 8.21
CA ASN A 159 -7.41 -18.75 7.91
C ASN A 159 -8.66 -17.94 7.51
N LYS A 160 -8.46 -16.87 6.73
CA LYS A 160 -9.53 -16.01 6.19
C LYS A 160 -9.64 -16.17 4.68
N PRO A 161 -10.83 -16.01 4.08
CA PRO A 161 -10.97 -15.90 2.64
C PRO A 161 -10.13 -14.74 2.11
N ILE A 162 -9.32 -15.02 1.08
CA ILE A 162 -8.49 -14.05 0.38
C ILE A 162 -9.08 -13.86 -1.01
N LYS A 163 -9.30 -12.61 -1.42
CA LYS A 163 -9.82 -12.24 -2.75
C LYS A 163 -8.97 -11.14 -3.35
N PHE A 164 -8.88 -11.10 -4.67
CA PHE A 164 -8.42 -9.94 -5.42
C PHE A 164 -9.64 -9.21 -5.97
N ILE A 165 -9.71 -7.90 -5.76
CA ILE A 165 -10.74 -7.06 -6.39
C ILE A 165 -10.24 -6.58 -7.75
N TRP A 166 -11.04 -6.83 -8.78
CA TRP A 166 -10.64 -6.68 -10.17
C TRP A 166 -11.69 -5.90 -10.97
N TRP A 167 -11.28 -4.79 -11.58
CA TRP A 167 -12.10 -3.96 -12.47
C TRP A 167 -11.48 -3.84 -13.86
N GLY A 168 -10.64 -4.80 -14.25
CA GLY A 168 -9.98 -4.82 -15.56
C GLY A 168 -8.68 -4.02 -15.64
N GLN A 169 -8.02 -3.72 -14.52
CA GLN A 169 -6.86 -2.84 -14.42
C GLN A 169 -5.54 -3.41 -14.98
N ILE A 170 -5.53 -3.74 -16.28
CA ILE A 170 -4.45 -4.48 -16.94
C ILE A 170 -3.18 -3.65 -17.14
N ASP A 171 -3.27 -2.33 -17.33
CA ASP A 171 -2.10 -1.48 -17.64
C ASP A 171 -2.16 -0.10 -16.99
N LYS A 172 -0.97 0.45 -16.71
CA LYS A 172 -0.76 1.74 -16.01
C LYS A 172 -1.11 2.99 -16.82
N ASN A 173 -1.33 2.87 -18.13
CA ASN A 173 -1.56 4.04 -18.99
C ASN A 173 -3.06 4.31 -19.16
N HIS A 174 -3.90 3.28 -19.13
CA HIS A 174 -5.33 3.40 -19.38
C HIS A 174 -6.22 3.04 -18.19
N HIS A 175 -5.67 2.38 -17.17
CA HIS A 175 -6.45 1.92 -16.04
C HIS A 175 -6.04 2.62 -14.75
N GLN A 176 -7.04 2.77 -13.90
CA GLN A 176 -6.97 3.49 -12.64
C GLN A 176 -6.63 2.55 -11.48
N ASP A 177 -5.92 3.10 -10.49
CA ASP A 177 -5.73 2.45 -9.19
C ASP A 177 -6.99 2.61 -8.30
N ILE A 178 -7.05 1.88 -7.18
CA ILE A 178 -8.22 1.92 -6.27
C ILE A 178 -8.52 3.31 -5.68
N ASP A 179 -7.51 4.16 -5.49
CA ASP A 179 -7.71 5.54 -5.03
C ASP A 179 -8.22 6.48 -6.12
N GLU A 180 -8.22 6.03 -7.38
CA GLU A 180 -8.63 6.80 -8.55
C GLU A 180 -10.04 6.46 -9.02
N ILE A 181 -10.53 5.24 -8.80
CA ILE A 181 -11.89 4.81 -9.14
C ILE A 181 -12.98 5.41 -8.22
N ASP A 182 -14.23 5.35 -8.65
CA ASP A 182 -15.42 5.78 -7.91
C ASP A 182 -16.25 4.61 -7.36
N LEU A 183 -17.34 4.92 -6.68
CA LEU A 183 -18.24 3.95 -6.07
C LEU A 183 -18.97 3.07 -7.10
N GLU A 184 -19.27 3.62 -8.28
CA GLU A 184 -19.94 2.87 -9.36
C GLU A 184 -19.01 1.79 -9.89
N THR A 185 -17.78 2.17 -10.28
CA THR A 185 -16.73 1.23 -10.69
C THR A 185 -16.44 0.20 -9.59
N PHE A 186 -16.37 0.64 -8.33
CA PHE A 186 -16.12 -0.27 -7.22
C PHE A 186 -17.27 -1.26 -6.98
N SER A 187 -18.52 -0.88 -7.27
CA SER A 187 -19.68 -1.76 -7.12
C SER A 187 -19.73 -2.90 -8.13
N GLU A 188 -19.00 -2.75 -9.24
CA GLU A 188 -18.94 -3.71 -10.35
C GLU A 188 -17.67 -4.57 -10.34
N VAL A 189 -16.83 -4.47 -9.30
CA VAL A 189 -15.60 -5.27 -9.22
C VAL A 189 -15.91 -6.76 -9.20
N GLU A 190 -15.10 -7.50 -9.94
CA GLU A 190 -15.02 -8.96 -9.85
C GLU A 190 -14.16 -9.36 -8.65
N TYR A 191 -14.53 -10.48 -8.02
CA TYR A 191 -13.80 -11.06 -6.91
C TYR A 191 -13.10 -12.33 -7.37
N LEU A 192 -11.79 -12.23 -7.57
CA LEU A 192 -10.97 -13.36 -8.00
C LEU A 192 -10.35 -14.04 -6.79
N THR A 193 -10.34 -15.37 -6.78
CA THR A 193 -9.47 -16.15 -5.88
C THR A 193 -8.00 -15.91 -6.24
N PRO A 194 -7.05 -16.21 -5.34
CA PRO A 194 -5.63 -16.10 -5.67
C PRO A 194 -5.22 -16.92 -6.89
N GLN A 195 -5.84 -18.09 -7.10
CA GLN A 195 -5.55 -18.93 -8.26
C GLN A 195 -6.04 -18.27 -9.56
N GLU A 196 -7.28 -17.79 -9.60
CA GLU A 196 -7.85 -17.10 -10.77
C GLU A 196 -7.04 -15.85 -11.13
N PHE A 197 -6.60 -15.08 -10.12
CA PHE A 197 -5.76 -13.91 -10.35
C PHE A 197 -4.38 -14.27 -10.93
N LEU A 198 -3.74 -15.35 -10.46
CA LEU A 198 -2.47 -15.82 -11.02
C LEU A 198 -2.62 -16.34 -12.46
N GLU A 199 -3.71 -17.03 -12.77
CA GLU A 199 -4.02 -17.48 -14.13
C GLU A 199 -4.30 -16.31 -15.07
N LEU A 200 -5.04 -15.31 -14.60
CA LEU A 200 -5.25 -14.05 -15.32
C LEU A 200 -3.91 -13.38 -15.64
N ALA A 201 -3.02 -13.24 -14.65
CA ALA A 201 -1.70 -12.64 -14.86
C ALA A 201 -0.87 -13.39 -15.89
N LYS A 202 -0.81 -14.72 -15.81
CA LYS A 202 -0.12 -15.56 -16.81
C LYS A 202 -0.66 -15.35 -18.23
N LYS A 203 -1.99 -15.31 -18.37
CA LYS A 203 -2.65 -15.06 -19.66
C LYS A 203 -2.29 -13.68 -20.22
N GLN A 204 -2.35 -12.63 -19.40
CA GLN A 204 -2.03 -11.27 -19.84
C GLN A 204 -0.55 -11.10 -20.21
N GLN A 205 0.35 -11.71 -19.44
CA GLN A 205 1.79 -11.71 -19.74
C GLN A 205 2.08 -12.42 -21.06
N PHE A 206 1.49 -13.59 -21.30
CA PHE A 206 1.62 -14.30 -22.57
C PHE A 206 1.12 -13.47 -23.76
N ILE A 207 -0.06 -12.85 -23.64
CA ILE A 207 -0.62 -11.98 -24.69
C ILE A 207 0.35 -10.82 -25.00
N LYS A 208 0.90 -10.19 -23.97
CA LYS A 208 1.86 -9.10 -24.12
C LYS A 208 3.14 -9.55 -24.82
N GLU A 209 3.71 -10.69 -24.42
CA GLU A 209 4.89 -11.26 -25.05
C GLU A 209 4.67 -11.56 -26.54
N GLN A 210 3.53 -12.16 -26.89
CA GLN A 210 3.18 -12.42 -28.29
C GLN A 210 3.08 -11.13 -29.11
N TRP A 211 2.46 -10.10 -28.53
CA TRP A 211 2.30 -8.80 -29.17
C TRP A 211 3.64 -8.08 -29.38
N ASP A 212 4.52 -8.13 -28.37
CA ASP A 212 5.87 -7.56 -28.45
C ASP A 212 6.72 -8.30 -29.49
N ASN A 213 6.61 -9.63 -29.58
CA ASN A 213 7.30 -10.44 -30.58
C ASN A 213 6.82 -10.18 -32.03
N TRP A 214 5.55 -9.81 -32.22
CA TRP A 214 5.03 -9.48 -33.56
C TRP A 214 5.50 -8.11 -34.07
N ARG A 215 5.84 -7.18 -33.16
CA ARG A 215 6.27 -5.81 -33.50
C ARG A 215 7.78 -5.66 -33.73
N ASN A 216 8.56 -6.67 -33.35
CA ASN A 216 10.02 -6.72 -33.55
C ASN A 216 10.37 -7.49 -34.82
#